data_AF-A0A2V5I4W1-F1
#
_entry.id   AF-A0A2V5I4W1-F1
#
_cell.length_a   1.000
_cell.length_b   1.000
_cell.length_c   1.000
_cell.angle_alpha   90.00
_cell.angle_beta   90.00
_cell.angle_gamma   90.00
#
_symmetry.space_group_name_H-M   'P 1'
#
loop_
_entity.id
_entity.type
_entity.pdbx_description
1 polymer ?
#
loop_
_entity_poly.entity_id
_entity_poly.type
_entity_poly.pdbx_seq_one_letter_code
_entity_poly.pdbx_strand_id
1 'polypeptide(L)'
;MPKPRVLHLGDPIKYNHDLYARFASTFEVIRPSTAERARPEFKLALQERRWGTVDAIFRPFWNTGGEMGDWDEELIALLPESVRIIASAGAGYDWVDVECLARYGEPGPRPALG
;
A
#
# COMPACT_ATOMS: atom_id res chain seq x y z
N MET A 1 8.32 -13.62 -16.80
CA MET A 1 7.21 -12.87 -16.17
C MET A 1 7.79 -11.59 -15.57
N PRO A 2 7.08 -10.45 -15.59
CA PRO A 2 7.53 -9.25 -14.90
C PRO A 2 7.64 -9.50 -13.39
N LYS A 3 8.55 -8.77 -12.71
CA LYS A 3 8.65 -8.84 -11.25
C LYS A 3 7.37 -8.28 -10.63
N PRO A 4 6.83 -8.87 -9.54
CA PRO A 4 5.72 -8.26 -8.83
C PRO A 4 6.11 -6.88 -8.30
N ARG A 5 5.16 -5.95 -8.32
CA ARG A 5 5.34 -4.54 -7.93
C ARG A 5 4.88 -4.34 -6.51
N VAL A 6 5.75 -3.77 -5.68
CA VAL A 6 5.46 -3.48 -4.27
C VAL A 6 5.46 -1.98 -4.04
N LEU A 7 4.35 -1.46 -3.52
CA LEU A 7 4.26 -0.08 -3.05
C LEU A 7 4.81 0.02 -1.63
N HIS A 8 5.97 0.63 -1.50
CA HIS A 8 6.65 0.88 -0.23
C HIS A 8 6.18 2.20 0.37
N LEU A 9 5.47 2.14 1.49
CA LEU A 9 4.97 3.31 2.21
C LEU A 9 5.90 3.67 3.37
N GLY A 10 6.41 4.90 3.33
CA GLY A 10 7.25 5.48 4.37
C GLY A 10 8.68 5.78 3.93
N ASP A 11 9.51 6.04 4.91
CA ASP A 11 10.91 6.40 4.73
C ASP A 11 11.78 5.18 4.41
N PRO A 12 13.04 5.38 3.96
CA PRO A 12 13.97 4.27 3.79
C PRO A 12 14.08 3.46 5.08
N ILE A 13 14.19 2.14 4.93
CA ILE A 13 14.44 1.23 6.06
C ILE A 13 15.67 1.66 6.86
N LYS A 14 15.55 1.61 8.20
CA LYS A 14 16.65 1.94 9.12
C LYS A 14 17.54 0.74 9.44
N TYR A 15 17.05 -0.48 9.25
CA TYR A 15 17.68 -1.72 9.70
C TYR A 15 17.55 -2.81 8.63
N ASN A 16 18.37 -3.87 8.75
CA ASN A 16 18.33 -5.06 7.89
C ASN A 16 18.52 -4.74 6.39
N HIS A 17 19.50 -3.90 6.07
CA HIS A 17 19.77 -3.44 4.71
C HIS A 17 20.02 -4.58 3.71
N ASP A 18 20.72 -5.65 4.11
CA ASP A 18 20.97 -6.80 3.24
C ASP A 18 19.68 -7.55 2.88
N LEU A 19 18.79 -7.70 3.85
CA LEU A 19 17.48 -8.32 3.62
C LEU A 19 16.63 -7.45 2.69
N TYR A 20 16.66 -6.12 2.90
CA TYR A 20 15.95 -5.19 2.02
C TYR A 20 16.55 -5.17 0.61
N ALA A 21 17.87 -5.25 0.46
CA ALA A 21 18.52 -5.36 -0.85
C ALA A 21 18.09 -6.65 -1.57
N ARG A 22 18.04 -7.78 -0.85
CA ARG A 22 17.50 -9.04 -1.41
C ARG A 22 16.04 -8.89 -1.82
N PHE A 23 15.23 -8.26 -0.99
CA PHE A 23 13.83 -7.94 -1.28
C PHE A 23 13.69 -7.08 -2.56
N ALA A 24 14.40 -5.96 -2.64
CA ALA A 24 14.41 -5.06 -3.79
C ALA A 24 15.02 -5.69 -5.06
N SER A 25 15.85 -6.73 -4.92
CA SER A 25 16.33 -7.50 -6.07
C SER A 25 15.25 -8.45 -6.63
N THR A 26 14.29 -8.86 -5.80
CA THR A 26 13.22 -9.81 -6.15
C THR A 26 11.99 -9.10 -6.70
N PHE A 27 11.67 -7.90 -6.18
CA PHE A 27 10.47 -7.14 -6.52
C PHE A 27 10.81 -5.80 -7.19
N GLU A 28 9.88 -5.26 -7.97
CA GLU A 28 9.94 -3.86 -8.37
C GLU A 28 9.37 -3.00 -7.24
N VAL A 29 10.23 -2.29 -6.50
CA VAL A 29 9.82 -1.49 -5.35
C VAL A 29 9.58 -0.04 -5.78
N ILE A 30 8.35 0.43 -5.58
CA ILE A 30 7.94 1.81 -5.85
C ILE A 30 7.77 2.49 -4.50
N ARG A 31 8.46 3.61 -4.27
CA ARG A 31 8.38 4.36 -3.02
C ARG A 31 7.93 5.80 -3.32
N PRO A 32 6.64 6.12 -3.14
CA PRO A 32 6.14 7.47 -3.35
C PRO A 32 6.82 8.46 -2.42
N SER A 33 6.97 9.70 -2.88
CA SER A 33 7.44 10.81 -2.04
C SER A 33 6.48 11.07 -0.87
N THR A 34 6.94 11.78 0.16
CA THR A 34 6.08 12.16 1.28
C THR A 34 4.86 12.97 0.83
N ALA A 35 5.03 13.86 -0.16
CA ALA A 35 3.93 14.63 -0.74
C ALA A 35 2.89 13.73 -1.41
N GLU A 36 3.33 12.72 -2.16
CA GLU A 36 2.43 11.76 -2.81
C GLU A 36 1.71 10.84 -1.82
N ARG A 37 2.22 10.69 -0.58
CA ARG A 37 1.55 9.92 0.47
C ARG A 37 0.52 10.74 1.24
N ALA A 38 0.45 12.05 1.06
CA ALA A 38 -0.60 12.86 1.67
C ALA A 38 -1.97 12.42 1.13
N ARG A 39 -2.97 12.27 2.01
CA ARG A 39 -4.29 11.68 1.67
C ARG A 39 -4.89 12.14 0.33
N PRO A 40 -5.08 13.45 0.05
CA PRO A 40 -5.69 13.87 -1.21
C PRO A 40 -4.86 13.47 -2.43
N GLU A 41 -3.54 13.60 -2.35
CA GLU A 41 -2.63 13.26 -3.44
C GLU A 41 -2.53 11.74 -3.63
N PHE A 42 -2.53 10.98 -2.54
CA PHE A 42 -2.46 9.52 -2.58
C PHE A 42 -3.70 8.94 -3.27
N LYS A 43 -4.89 9.44 -2.92
CA LYS A 43 -6.15 9.06 -3.59
C LYS A 43 -6.14 9.41 -5.07
N LEU A 44 -5.69 10.62 -5.42
CA LEU A 44 -5.55 11.04 -6.81
C LEU A 44 -4.60 10.13 -7.59
N ALA A 45 -3.42 9.84 -7.02
CA ALA A 45 -2.42 8.96 -7.63
C ALA A 45 -2.94 7.53 -7.84
N LEU A 46 -3.77 7.00 -6.94
CA LEU A 46 -4.45 5.71 -7.11
C LEU A 46 -5.46 5.75 -8.28
N GLN A 47 -6.29 6.78 -8.35
CA GLN A 47 -7.27 6.97 -9.43
C GLN A 47 -6.60 7.12 -10.80
N GLU A 48 -5.50 7.88 -10.86
CA GLU A 48 -4.67 8.07 -12.06
C GLU A 48 -3.81 6.86 -12.41
N ARG A 49 -3.77 5.84 -11.54
CA ARG A 49 -2.90 4.66 -11.65
C ARG A 49 -1.43 5.05 -11.83
N ARG A 50 -0.98 6.08 -11.12
CA ARG A 50 0.36 6.68 -11.28
C ARG A 50 1.49 5.69 -11.02
N TRP A 51 1.27 4.73 -10.14
CA TRP A 51 2.23 3.65 -9.84
C TRP A 51 1.96 2.36 -10.63
N GLY A 52 1.08 2.39 -11.64
CA GLY A 52 0.71 1.24 -12.46
C GLY A 52 0.00 0.15 -11.65
N THR A 53 0.16 -1.11 -12.07
CA THR A 53 -0.30 -2.25 -11.29
C THR A 53 0.56 -2.41 -10.03
N VAL A 54 -0.07 -2.66 -8.90
CA VAL A 54 0.62 -2.90 -7.61
C VAL A 54 0.08 -4.22 -7.06
N ASP A 55 0.97 -5.15 -6.74
CA ASP A 55 0.59 -6.49 -6.28
C ASP A 55 0.54 -6.58 -4.75
N ALA A 56 1.39 -5.78 -4.08
CA ALA A 56 1.45 -5.72 -2.62
C ALA A 56 1.82 -4.33 -2.10
N ILE A 57 1.44 -4.08 -0.86
CA ILE A 57 1.78 -2.85 -0.14
C ILE A 57 2.63 -3.22 1.07
N PHE A 58 3.71 -2.47 1.28
CA PHE A 58 4.68 -2.72 2.34
C PHE A 58 4.96 -1.44 3.11
N ARG A 59 4.67 -1.44 4.41
CA ARG A 59 4.97 -0.34 5.35
C ARG A 59 5.91 -0.86 6.44
N PRO A 60 7.25 -0.76 6.27
CA PRO A 60 8.22 -1.38 7.18
C PRO A 60 8.37 -0.71 8.54
N PHE A 61 7.89 0.52 8.70
CA PHE A 61 8.11 1.28 9.94
C PHE A 61 6.89 2.14 10.29
N TRP A 62 6.39 1.99 11.52
CA TRP A 62 5.12 2.60 11.94
C TRP A 62 5.18 4.12 12.14
N ASN A 63 6.37 4.72 12.32
CA ASN A 63 6.47 6.18 12.47
C ASN A 63 6.31 6.96 11.15
N THR A 64 6.37 6.28 10.00
CA THR A 64 6.27 6.91 8.67
C THR A 64 5.31 6.12 7.78
N GLY A 65 4.89 6.68 6.65
CA GLY A 65 3.98 5.95 5.75
C GLY A 65 2.53 5.94 6.23
N GLY A 66 2.17 6.86 7.13
CA GLY A 66 0.79 7.10 7.60
C GLY A 66 0.22 8.44 7.13
N GLU A 67 0.87 9.10 6.16
CA GLU A 67 0.49 10.45 5.71
C GLU A 67 -0.88 10.50 5.02
N MET A 68 -1.42 9.35 4.60
CA MET A 68 -2.77 9.21 4.04
C MET A 68 -3.87 9.13 5.11
N GLY A 69 -3.51 9.10 6.38
CA GLY A 69 -4.44 8.95 7.49
C GLY A 69 -5.10 7.58 7.51
N ASP A 70 -6.34 7.54 7.99
CA ASP A 70 -7.09 6.30 8.17
C ASP A 70 -7.41 5.62 6.84
N TRP A 71 -7.26 4.31 6.79
CA TRP A 71 -7.66 3.48 5.66
C TRP A 71 -9.10 3.07 5.86
N ASP A 72 -9.99 4.01 5.55
CA ASP A 72 -11.43 3.81 5.46
C ASP A 72 -11.83 3.32 4.06
N GLU A 73 -13.13 3.06 3.86
CA GLU A 73 -13.66 2.58 2.58
C GLU A 73 -13.39 3.54 1.42
N GLU A 74 -13.39 4.86 1.68
CA GLU A 74 -13.10 5.88 0.68
C GLU A 74 -11.69 5.69 0.08
N LEU A 75 -10.71 5.35 0.91
CA LEU A 75 -9.35 5.07 0.44
C LEU A 75 -9.22 3.64 -0.10
N ILE A 76 -9.75 2.65 0.63
CA ILE A 76 -9.61 1.21 0.30
C ILE A 76 -10.20 0.90 -1.08
N ALA A 77 -11.34 1.49 -1.41
CA ALA A 77 -12.00 1.25 -2.69
C ALA A 77 -11.18 1.68 -3.90
N LEU A 78 -10.22 2.61 -3.70
CA LEU A 78 -9.32 3.10 -4.75
C LEU A 78 -8.09 2.21 -4.97
N LEU A 79 -7.81 1.25 -4.08
CA LEU A 79 -6.66 0.36 -4.24
C LEU A 79 -6.78 -0.45 -5.55
N PRO A 80 -5.68 -0.74 -6.26
CA PRO A 80 -5.72 -1.59 -7.45
C PRO A 80 -6.22 -3.01 -7.13
N GLU A 81 -7.00 -3.62 -8.04
CA GLU A 81 -7.49 -5.01 -7.90
C GLU A 81 -6.37 -6.05 -7.83
N SER A 82 -5.19 -5.70 -8.31
CA SER A 82 -4.00 -6.54 -8.21
C SER A 82 -3.45 -6.64 -6.79
N VAL A 83 -3.81 -5.73 -5.86
CA VAL A 83 -3.30 -5.77 -4.49
C VAL A 83 -3.87 -6.98 -3.76
N ARG A 84 -2.99 -7.91 -3.38
CA ARG A 84 -3.36 -9.13 -2.64
C ARG A 84 -2.86 -9.14 -1.20
N ILE A 85 -1.80 -8.39 -0.91
CA ILE A 85 -1.14 -8.43 0.40
C ILE A 85 -0.80 -7.01 0.85
N ILE A 86 -1.11 -6.70 2.10
CA ILE A 86 -0.66 -5.50 2.79
C ILE A 86 0.09 -5.94 4.04
N ALA A 87 1.37 -5.60 4.12
CA ALA A 87 2.22 -5.89 5.27
C ALA A 87 2.62 -4.57 5.94
N SER A 88 2.16 -4.34 7.16
CA SER A 88 2.49 -3.15 7.96
C SER A 88 3.18 -3.53 9.25
N ALA A 89 4.25 -2.81 9.59
CA ALA A 89 4.87 -2.87 10.90
C ALA A 89 4.05 -2.10 11.94
N GLY A 90 4.13 -2.55 13.19
CA GLY A 90 3.35 -2.03 14.31
C GLY A 90 2.32 -3.04 14.80
N ALA A 91 2.09 -3.09 16.11
CA ALA A 91 1.09 -3.99 16.70
C ALA A 91 -0.34 -3.45 16.56
N GLY A 92 -0.50 -2.12 16.53
CA GLY A 92 -1.78 -1.44 16.38
C GLY A 92 -2.18 -1.25 14.91
N TYR A 93 -3.43 -1.55 14.62
CA TYR A 93 -4.05 -1.43 13.30
C TYR A 93 -5.41 -0.72 13.35
N ASP A 94 -5.64 0.10 14.38
CA ASP A 94 -6.89 0.87 14.56
C ASP A 94 -7.12 1.92 13.46
N TRP A 95 -6.06 2.27 12.72
CA TRP A 95 -6.08 3.21 11.60
C TRP A 95 -6.57 2.57 10.29
N VAL A 96 -6.90 1.28 10.26
CA VAL A 96 -7.34 0.58 9.04
C VAL A 96 -8.59 -0.24 9.28
N ASP A 97 -9.58 -0.07 8.39
CA ASP A 97 -10.77 -0.91 8.34
C ASP A 97 -10.40 -2.27 7.69
N VAL A 98 -10.01 -3.22 8.54
CA VAL A 98 -9.63 -4.58 8.12
C VAL A 98 -10.80 -5.37 7.54
N GLU A 99 -12.03 -5.08 7.97
CA GLU A 99 -13.23 -5.72 7.41
C GLU A 99 -13.48 -5.22 5.99
N CYS A 100 -13.34 -3.91 5.75
CA CYS A 100 -13.38 -3.34 4.42
C CYS A 100 -12.29 -3.94 3.53
N LEU A 101 -11.03 -4.01 4.00
CA LEU A 101 -9.96 -4.67 3.25
C LEU A 101 -10.31 -6.11 2.87
N ALA A 102 -10.90 -6.89 3.78
CA ALA A 102 -11.32 -8.26 3.50
C ALA A 102 -12.41 -8.29 2.41
N ARG A 103 -13.45 -7.45 2.53
CA ARG A 103 -14.53 -7.35 1.52
C ARG A 103 -13.98 -7.04 0.12
N TYR A 104 -13.00 -6.16 0.00
CA TYR A 104 -12.39 -5.79 -1.28
C TYR A 104 -11.33 -6.79 -1.77
N GLY A 105 -10.86 -7.68 -0.90
CA GLY A 105 -9.90 -8.76 -1.22
C GLY A 105 -10.53 -10.06 -1.69
N GLU A 106 -11.82 -10.27 -1.43
CA GLU A 106 -12.58 -11.45 -1.85
C GLU A 106 -12.59 -11.61 -3.39
N PRO A 107 -12.47 -12.84 -3.93
CA PRO A 107 -12.61 -13.08 -5.36
C PRO A 107 -14.03 -12.75 -5.85
N GLY A 108 -14.16 -11.75 -6.72
CA GLY A 108 -15.45 -11.38 -7.30
C GLY A 108 -15.53 -9.91 -7.70
N PRO A 109 -16.69 -9.45 -8.20
CA PRO A 109 -16.92 -8.03 -8.43
C PRO A 109 -16.87 -7.29 -7.10
N ARG A 110 -16.14 -6.16 -7.07
CA ARG A 110 -16.03 -5.31 -5.89
C ARG A 110 -17.41 -4.76 -5.48
N PRO A 111 -17.65 -4.55 -4.17
CA PRO A 111 -18.85 -3.88 -3.72
C PRO A 111 -18.98 -2.50 -4.36
N ALA A 112 -20.22 -2.10 -4.66
CA ALA A 112 -20.50 -0.74 -5.11
C ALA A 112 -20.18 0.24 -3.98
N LEU A 113 -19.58 1.38 -4.33
CA LEU A 113 -19.40 2.51 -3.39
C LEU A 113 -20.79 2.92 -2.87
N GLY A 114 -21.00 2.81 -1.56
CA GLY A 114 -22.22 3.21 -0.86
C GLY A 114 -22.38 4.72 -0.72
#